data_AF-A0A8S3B4E8-F1
#
_entry.id   AF-A0A8S3B4E8-F1
#
_cell.length_a   1.000
_cell.length_b   1.000
_cell.length_c   1.000
_cell.angle_alpha   90.00
_cell.angle_beta   90.00
_cell.angle_gamma   90.00
#
_symmetry.space_group_name_H-M   'P 1'
#
loop_
_entity.id
_entity.type
_entity.pdbx_description
1 polymer ?
#
loop_
_entity_poly.entity_id
_entity_poly.type
_entity_poly.pdbx_seq_one_letter_code
_entity_poly.pdbx_strand_id
1 'polypeptide(L)' 'EKASRRDLPYLISRHAFAGTTVAATMLIAHRCGIPLFATGGIGGVHRDSTTTGDISSDLDELGRTPVCVISSGVKSILDI' A
#
# COMPACT_ATOMS: atom_id res chain seq x y z
N GLU A 1 2.39 5.76 -13.91
CA GLU A 1 1.76 6.26 -12.67
C GLU A 1 1.75 5.19 -11.61
N LYS A 2 2.03 5.54 -10.36
CA LYS A 2 1.99 4.65 -9.19
C LYS A 2 0.82 5.12 -8.31
N ALA A 3 -0.09 4.22 -7.97
CA ALA A 3 -1.34 4.54 -7.29
C ALA A 3 -1.38 3.94 -5.87
N SER A 4 -1.50 4.80 -4.88
CA SER A 4 -1.94 4.43 -3.53
C SER A 4 -3.47 4.58 -3.41
N ARG A 5 -4.03 4.21 -2.25
CA ARG A 5 -5.46 4.26 -1.94
C ARG A 5 -6.10 5.60 -2.33
N ARG A 6 -5.42 6.71 -2.04
CA ARG A 6 -5.91 8.07 -2.29
C ARG A 6 -6.02 8.43 -3.77
N ASP A 7 -5.26 7.77 -4.63
CA ASP A 7 -5.16 8.10 -6.05
C ASP A 7 -6.24 7.37 -6.86
N LEU A 8 -6.81 6.29 -6.33
CA LEU A 8 -7.80 5.46 -7.02
C LEU A 8 -9.04 6.24 -7.51
N PRO A 9 -9.69 7.12 -6.72
CA PRO A 9 -10.86 7.85 -7.20
C PRO A 9 -10.56 8.70 -8.44
N TYR A 10 -9.42 9.40 -8.43
CA TYR A 10 -8.99 10.22 -9.56
C TYR A 10 -8.69 9.36 -10.79
N LEU A 11 -7.89 8.30 -10.64
CA LEU A 11 -7.53 7.40 -11.74
C LEU A 11 -8.75 6.70 -12.36
N ILE A 12 -9.70 6.26 -11.53
CA ILE A 12 -10.96 5.65 -11.99
C ILE A 12 -11.78 6.68 -12.79
N SER A 13 -11.94 7.91 -12.29
CA SER A 13 -12.69 8.97 -13.00
C SER A 13 -12.09 9.34 -14.36
N ARG A 14 -10.78 9.10 -14.53
CA ARG A 14 -10.05 9.37 -15.77
C ARG A 14 -9.92 8.16 -16.69
N HIS A 15 -10.40 6.98 -16.27
CA HIS A 15 -10.11 5.71 -16.95
C HIS A 15 -8.61 5.51 -17.25
N ALA A 16 -7.76 5.94 -16.32
CA ALA A 16 -6.31 5.92 -16.50
C ALA A 16 -5.67 4.64 -15.94
N PHE A 17 -4.49 4.29 -16.47
CA PHE A 17 -3.71 3.14 -16.01
C PHE A 17 -2.64 3.55 -15.00
N ALA A 18 -2.47 2.75 -13.94
CA ALA A 18 -1.41 2.91 -12.95
C ALA A 18 -1.07 1.57 -12.29
N GLY A 19 0.17 1.45 -11.79
CA GLY A 19 0.57 0.33 -10.93
C GLY A 19 0.12 0.58 -9.49
N THR A 20 -0.59 -0.37 -8.88
CA THR A 20 -1.10 -0.24 -7.51
C THR A 20 -0.03 -0.56 -6.47
N THR A 21 0.05 0.26 -5.41
CA THR A 21 0.85 -0.07 -4.21
C THR A 21 0.20 -1.18 -3.39
N VAL A 22 0.82 -1.57 -2.28
CA VAL A 22 0.22 -2.52 -1.34
C VAL A 22 -1.10 -1.96 -0.80
N ALA A 23 -1.13 -0.69 -0.36
CA ALA A 23 -2.36 -0.06 0.12
C ALA A 23 -3.52 -0.11 -0.91
N ALA A 24 -3.27 0.28 -2.16
CA ALA A 24 -4.30 0.24 -3.20
C ALA A 24 -4.73 -1.20 -3.53
N THR A 25 -3.78 -2.13 -3.60
CA THR A 25 -4.05 -3.53 -3.92
C THR A 25 -4.86 -4.22 -2.83
N MET A 26 -4.57 -3.95 -1.55
CA MET A 26 -5.34 -4.46 -0.41
C MET A 26 -6.80 -4.01 -0.46
N LEU A 27 -7.06 -2.72 -0.70
CA LEU A 27 -8.42 -2.20 -0.82
C LEU A 27 -9.19 -2.92 -1.94
N ILE A 28 -8.57 -3.07 -3.11
CA ILE A 28 -9.19 -3.72 -4.27
C ILE A 28 -9.43 -5.21 -3.98
N ALA A 29 -8.42 -5.92 -3.44
CA ALA A 29 -8.51 -7.33 -3.08
C ALA A 29 -9.67 -7.58 -2.10
N HIS A 30 -9.78 -6.76 -1.05
CA HIS A 30 -10.88 -6.85 -0.10
C HIS A 30 -12.24 -6.64 -0.74
N ARG A 31 -12.38 -5.65 -1.64
CA ARG A 31 -13.62 -5.40 -2.39
C ARG A 31 -13.99 -6.55 -3.33
N CYS A 32 -13.00 -7.29 -3.81
CA CYS A 32 -13.19 -8.50 -4.62
C CYS A 32 -13.36 -9.79 -3.79
N GLY A 33 -13.35 -9.70 -2.45
CA GLY A 33 -13.43 -10.88 -1.58
C GLY A 33 -12.18 -11.76 -1.59
N ILE A 34 -11.02 -11.21 -1.95
CA ILE A 34 -9.73 -11.91 -1.95
C ILE A 34 -9.04 -11.68 -0.60
N PRO A 35 -8.87 -12.70 0.26
CA PRO A 35 -8.37 -12.52 1.61
C PRO A 35 -6.83 -12.57 1.72
N LEU A 36 -6.13 -13.01 0.67
CA LEU A 36 -4.67 -13.20 0.67
C LEU A 36 -4.02 -12.36 -0.44
N PHE A 37 -2.92 -11.70 -0.12
CA PHE A 37 -2.12 -10.92 -1.08
C PHE A 37 -0.62 -11.16 -0.84
N ALA A 38 0.10 -11.65 -1.85
CA ALA A 38 1.55 -11.84 -1.79
C ALA A 38 2.28 -10.69 -2.50
N THR A 39 3.36 -10.18 -1.89
CA THR A 39 4.22 -9.14 -2.46
C THR A 39 5.67 -9.34 -2.02
N GLY A 40 6.60 -8.61 -2.63
CA GLY A 40 8.01 -8.63 -2.24
C GLY A 40 8.20 -8.08 -0.82
N GLY A 41 7.97 -6.79 -0.63
CA GLY A 41 8.03 -6.14 0.69
C GLY A 41 7.02 -5.01 0.81
N ILE A 42 6.51 -4.76 2.01
CA ILE A 42 5.56 -3.67 2.27
C ILE A 42 6.27 -2.31 2.36
N GLY A 43 5.52 -1.22 2.23
CA GLY A 43 5.95 0.09 2.68
C GLY A 43 6.01 0.17 4.22
N GLY A 44 6.53 1.27 4.74
CA GLY A 44 6.71 1.45 6.18
C GLY A 44 7.19 2.85 6.51
N VAL A 45 7.88 2.98 7.65
CA VAL A 45 8.43 4.22 8.15
C VAL A 45 9.78 4.49 7.47
N HIS A 46 9.99 5.70 6.94
CA HIS A 46 11.28 6.07 6.35
C HIS A 46 12.28 6.48 7.44
N ARG A 47 13.59 6.32 7.18
CA ARG A 47 14.66 6.57 8.17
C ARG A 47 14.69 7.99 8.75
N ASP A 48 14.29 8.99 7.96
CA ASP A 48 14.23 10.39 8.40
C ASP A 48 12.82 10.84 8.82
N SER A 49 11.89 9.89 9.00
CA SER A 49 10.46 10.16 9.26
C SER A 49 10.19 10.98 10.51
N THR A 50 11.06 10.94 11.52
CA THR A 50 10.94 11.76 12.73
C THR A 50 10.98 13.26 12.41
N THR A 51 11.64 13.64 11.32
CA THR A 51 11.73 15.02 10.84
C THR A 51 10.80 15.27 9.65
N THR A 52 10.65 14.31 8.74
CA THR A 52 9.90 14.49 7.49
C THR A 52 8.43 14.11 7.57
N GLY A 53 8.05 13.25 8.52
CA GLY A 53 6.74 12.61 8.56
C GLY A 53 6.49 11.62 7.43
N ASP A 54 7.53 11.20 6.69
CA ASP A 54 7.40 10.28 5.55
C ASP A 54 7.12 8.84 6.04
N ILE A 55 5.83 8.51 6.08
CA ILE A 55 5.31 7.22 6.51
C ILE A 55 4.40 6.68 5.41
N SER A 56 4.63 5.44 5.02
CA SER A 56 3.85 4.79 3.97
C SER A 56 2.39 4.58 4.38
N SER A 57 1.47 4.89 3.47
CA SER A 57 0.04 4.56 3.58
C SER A 57 -0.25 3.06 3.68
N ASP A 58 0.74 2.19 3.39
CA ASP A 58 0.60 0.75 3.54
C ASP A 58 0.30 0.37 5.01
N LEU A 59 0.88 1.10 5.99
CA LEU A 59 0.66 0.85 7.42
C LEU A 59 -0.79 1.15 7.85
N ASP A 60 -1.33 2.27 7.37
CA ASP A 60 -2.74 2.63 7.60
C ASP A 60 -3.69 1.61 6.99
N GLU A 61 -3.38 1.12 5.79
CA GLU A 61 -4.23 0.13 5.11
C GLU A 61 -4.19 -1.23 5.81
N LEU A 62 -3.01 -1.68 6.26
CA LEU A 62 -2.84 -2.90 7.07
C LEU A 62 -3.69 -2.87 8.35
N GLY A 63 -3.85 -1.71 8.97
CA GLY A 63 -4.70 -1.55 10.16
C GLY A 63 -6.20 -1.51 9.88
N ARG A 64 -6.63 -1.31 8.61
CA ARG A 64 -8.04 -1.04 8.26
C ARG A 64 -8.69 -2.12 7.39
N THR A 65 -7.90 -2.82 6.58
CA THR A 65 -8.43 -3.69 5.54
C THR A 65 -8.10 -5.15 5.85
N PRO A 66 -9.12 -6.03 5.98
CA PRO A 66 -8.92 -7.41 6.41
C PRO A 66 -8.42 -8.29 5.24
N VAL A 67 -7.16 -8.10 4.88
CA VAL A 67 -6.41 -8.89 3.89
C VAL A 67 -5.07 -9.28 4.51
N CYS A 68 -4.76 -10.57 4.50
CA CYS A 68 -3.46 -11.06 4.95
C CYS A 68 -2.41 -10.80 3.86
N VAL A 69 -1.40 -9.99 4.20
CA VAL A 69 -0.28 -9.68 3.29
C VAL A 69 0.91 -10.57 3.63
N ILE A 70 1.34 -11.38 2.66
CA ILE A 70 2.53 -12.22 2.75
C ILE A 70 3.68 -11.47 2.07
N SER A 71 4.78 -11.25 2.79
CA SER A 71 5.93 -10.50 2.29
C SER A 71 7.24 -10.92 2.95
N SER A 72 8.37 -10.48 2.41
CA SER A 72 9.70 -10.60 3.02
C SER A 72 9.97 -9.52 4.09
N GLY A 73 8.90 -8.94 4.69
CA GLY A 73 8.98 -7.84 5.64
C GLY A 73 8.80 -6.45 5.00
N VAL A 74 9.23 -5.41 5.71
CA VAL A 74 9.34 -4.05 5.18
C VAL A 74 10.54 -3.95 4.24
N LYS A 75 10.46 -3.12 3.19
CA LYS A 75 11.58 -2.94 2.24
C LYS A 75 12.85 -2.47 2.97
N SER A 76 14.01 -3.00 2.57
CA SER A 76 15.31 -2.75 3.22
C SER A 76 15.77 -1.28 3.29
N ILE A 77 15.17 -0.41 2.50
CA ILE A 77 15.43 1.04 2.50
C ILE A 77 14.72 1.78 3.65
N LEU A 78 13.81 1.11 4.35
CA LEU A 78 13.00 1.67 5.42
C LEU A 78 13.68 1.52 6.78
N ASP A 79 13.07 2.12 7.79
CA ASP A 79 13.42 1.96 9.20
C ASP A 79 12.60 0.80 9.80
N ILE A 80 13.26 -0.12 10.51
CA ILE A 80 12.68 -1.36 11.06
C ILE A 80 12.70 -1.32 12.57
#